data_AF-A0A3E5E682-F1
#
_entry.id   AF-A0A3E5E682-F1
#
_cell.length_a   1.000
_cell.length_b   1.000
_cell.length_c   1.000
_cell.angle_alpha   90.00
_cell.angle_beta   90.00
_cell.angle_gamma   90.00
#
_symmetry.space_group_name_H-M   'P 1'
#
loop_
_entity.id
_entity.type
_entity.pdbx_description
1 polymer ?
#
loop_
_entity_poly.entity_id
_entity_poly.type
_entity_poly.pdbx_seq_one_letter_code
_entity_poly.pdbx_strand_id
1 'polypeptide(L)'
;MEKNIINIDAHVIDDIRTIITRARNKAYHSINETLIRSNWEIGKRIVEEEQLGKQRADYGIQLIKSISQQLTTEFGSGYGVRNLAYFKQLYQYFPDWEILHTRVQNLSWSHLRCILRVER
;
A
#
# COMPACT_ATOMS: atom_id res chain seq x y z
N MET A 1 -27.11 23.65 31.54
CA MET A 1 -27.95 23.03 30.49
C MET A 1 -27.67 21.54 30.47
N GLU A 2 -28.50 20.76 31.16
CA GLU A 2 -28.42 19.30 31.12
C GLU A 2 -28.79 18.81 29.72
N LYS A 3 -27.96 17.93 29.14
CA LYS A 3 -28.29 17.24 27.90
C LYS A 3 -29.44 16.28 28.20
N ASN A 4 -30.64 16.64 27.77
CA ASN A 4 -31.77 15.71 27.76
C ASN A 4 -31.49 14.67 26.67
N ILE A 5 -30.90 13.54 27.06
CA ILE A 5 -30.61 12.43 26.15
C ILE A 5 -31.90 11.61 26.03
N ILE A 6 -32.51 11.67 24.85
CA ILE A 6 -33.66 10.84 24.49
C ILE A 6 -33.23 9.37 24.57
N ASN A 7 -34.06 8.51 25.17
CA ASN A 7 -33.82 7.07 25.15
C ASN A 7 -34.06 6.54 23.72
N ILE A 8 -32.98 6.20 23.02
CA ILE A 8 -33.02 5.71 21.63
C ILE A 8 -33.10 4.18 21.67
N ASP A 9 -33.97 3.60 20.85
CA ASP A 9 -34.04 2.16 20.66
C ASP A 9 -32.65 1.60 20.29
N ALA A 10 -32.23 0.53 20.97
CA ALA A 10 -30.96 -0.13 20.73
C ALA A 10 -30.78 -0.55 19.26
N HIS A 11 -31.87 -0.91 18.57
CA HIS A 11 -31.87 -1.27 17.15
C HIS A 11 -31.42 -0.09 16.27
N VAL A 12 -31.91 1.13 16.55
CA VAL A 12 -31.55 2.33 15.78
C VAL A 12 -30.07 2.65 15.93
N ILE A 13 -29.53 2.52 17.14
CA ILE A 13 -28.10 2.74 17.39
C ILE A 13 -27.26 1.67 16.68
N ASP A 14 -27.71 0.41 16.65
CA ASP A 14 -26.99 -0.65 15.96
C ASP A 14 -26.99 -0.51 14.43
N ASP A 15 -28.12 -0.09 13.85
CA ASP A 15 -28.22 0.24 12.43
C ASP A 15 -27.25 1.35 12.05
N ILE A 16 -27.23 2.45 12.81
CA ILE A 16 -26.30 3.56 12.60
C ILE A 16 -24.85 3.09 12.70
N ARG A 17 -24.52 2.27 13.71
CA ARG A 17 -23.17 1.70 13.88
C ARG A 17 -22.78 0.83 12.68
N THR A 18 -23.71 0.03 12.17
CA THR A 18 -23.52 -0.83 11.01
C THR A 18 -23.28 -0.01 9.74
N ILE A 19 -24.06 1.05 9.52
CA ILE A 19 -23.89 1.98 8.39
C ILE A 19 -22.49 2.62 8.43
N ILE A 20 -22.10 3.16 9.59
CA ILE A 20 -20.78 3.79 9.78
C ILE A 20 -19.65 2.79 9.53
N THR A 21 -19.77 1.58 10.09
CA THR A 21 -18.75 0.54 9.97
C THR A 21 -18.59 0.09 8.53
N ARG A 22 -19.70 -0.14 7.81
CA ARG A 22 -19.68 -0.50 6.39
C ARG A 22 -19.04 0.59 5.53
N ALA A 23 -19.41 1.85 5.75
CA ALA A 23 -18.84 2.99 5.02
C ALA A 23 -17.33 3.10 5.23
N ARG A 24 -16.87 2.99 6.49
CA ARG A 24 -15.44 3.01 6.83
C ARG A 24 -14.69 1.84 6.20
N ASN A 25 -15.22 0.62 6.33
CA ASN A 25 -14.58 -0.56 5.75
C ASN A 25 -14.43 -0.43 4.23
N LYS A 26 -15.46 0.07 3.54
CA LYS A 26 -15.40 0.33 2.09
C LYS A 26 -14.33 1.37 1.74
N ALA A 27 -14.25 2.47 2.49
CA ALA A 27 -13.21 3.48 2.28
C ALA A 27 -11.80 2.91 2.50
N TYR A 28 -11.59 2.16 3.59
CA TYR A 28 -10.31 1.54 3.87
C TYR A 28 -9.88 0.53 2.78
N HIS A 29 -10.82 -0.29 2.27
CA HIS A 29 -10.51 -1.21 1.18
C HIS A 29 -10.09 -0.46 -0.09
N SER A 30 -10.85 0.56 -0.48
CA SER A 30 -10.54 1.36 -1.68
C SER A 30 -9.19 2.07 -1.58
N ILE A 31 -8.88 2.66 -0.41
CA ILE A 31 -7.58 3.27 -0.16
C ILE A 31 -6.46 2.23 -0.20
N ASN A 32 -6.67 1.08 0.43
CA ASN A 32 -5.66 0.02 0.49
C ASN A 32 -5.33 -0.54 -0.89
N GLU A 33 -6.34 -0.83 -1.71
CA GLU A 33 -6.16 -1.28 -3.09
C GLU A 33 -5.37 -0.25 -3.91
N THR A 34 -5.77 1.03 -3.83
CA THR A 34 -5.09 2.13 -4.53
C THR A 34 -3.63 2.25 -4.11
N LEU A 35 -3.35 2.12 -2.81
CA LEU A 35 -1.99 2.17 -2.28
C LEU A 35 -1.14 0.99 -2.77
N ILE A 36 -1.67 -0.23 -2.72
CA ILE A 36 -0.96 -1.43 -3.18
C ILE A 36 -0.70 -1.34 -4.68
N ARG A 37 -1.68 -0.86 -5.46
CA ARG A 37 -1.52 -0.62 -6.89
C ARG A 37 -0.40 0.37 -7.18
N SER A 38 -0.41 1.52 -6.52
CA SER A 38 0.64 2.54 -6.68
C SER A 38 2.02 1.96 -6.34
N ASN A 39 2.15 1.26 -5.22
CA ASN A 39 3.39 0.60 -4.83
C ASN A 39 3.86 -0.43 -5.88
N TRP A 40 2.94 -1.21 -6.44
CA TRP A 40 3.24 -2.17 -7.49
C TRP A 40 3.69 -1.49 -8.79
N GLU A 41 3.01 -0.44 -9.23
CA GLU A 41 3.36 0.34 -10.43
C GLU A 41 4.74 1.02 -10.29
N ILE A 42 5.05 1.54 -9.10
CA ILE A 42 6.38 2.08 -8.79
C ILE A 42 7.44 0.98 -8.88
N GLY A 43 7.16 -0.19 -8.30
CA GLY A 43 8.03 -1.37 -8.38
C GLY A 43 8.33 -1.78 -9.81
N LYS A 44 7.30 -1.82 -10.66
CA LYS A 44 7.40 -2.09 -12.09
C LYS A 44 8.34 -1.09 -12.77
N ARG A 45 8.11 0.21 -12.56
CA ARG A 45 8.91 1.26 -13.20
C ARG A 45 10.39 1.18 -12.80
N ILE A 46 10.68 0.84 -11.54
CA ILE A 46 12.06 0.63 -11.05
C ILE A 46 12.71 -0.54 -11.78
N VAL A 47 12.03 -1.68 -11.90
CA VAL A 47 12.58 -2.87 -12.57
C VAL A 47 12.84 -2.61 -14.05
N GLU A 48 11.91 -1.93 -14.74
CA GLU A 48 12.08 -1.55 -16.15
C GLU A 48 13.30 -0.63 -16.33
N GLU A 49 13.52 0.33 -15.44
CA GLU A 49 14.69 1.21 -15.50
C GLU A 49 16.01 0.45 -15.26
N GLU A 50 16.04 -0.47 -14.29
CA GLU A 50 17.22 -1.30 -14.04
C GLU A 50 17.60 -2.18 -15.25
N GLN A 51 16.61 -2.66 -15.99
CA GLN A 51 16.83 -3.46 -17.19
C GLN A 51 17.46 -2.64 -18.32
N LEU A 52 17.10 -1.36 -18.45
CA LEU A 52 17.71 -0.42 -19.41
C LEU A 52 19.17 -0.09 -19.05
N GLY A 53 19.51 -0.08 -17.76
CA GLY A 53 20.84 0.24 -17.22
C GLY A 53 21.91 -0.86 -17.32
N LYS A 54 21.63 -2.01 -17.96
CA LYS A 54 22.50 -3.20 -18.06
C LYS A 54 22.99 -3.75 -16.71
N GLN A 55 22.20 -4.61 -16.06
CA GLN A 55 22.53 -5.68 -15.08
C GLN A 55 23.68 -5.46 -14.05
N ARG A 56 24.13 -4.23 -13.79
CA ARG A 56 25.09 -3.96 -12.73
C ARG A 56 24.30 -3.85 -11.42
N ALA A 57 24.57 -4.75 -10.48
CA ALA A 57 23.97 -4.71 -9.15
C ALA A 57 24.11 -3.32 -8.49
N ASP A 58 25.24 -2.66 -8.73
CA ASP A 58 25.52 -1.31 -8.23
C ASP A 58 24.61 -0.23 -8.82
N TYR A 59 24.16 -0.39 -10.07
CA TYR A 59 23.27 0.57 -10.72
C TYR A 59 21.89 0.57 -10.05
N GLY A 60 21.31 -0.60 -9.79
CA GLY A 60 20.02 -0.70 -9.11
C GLY A 60 20.04 -0.10 -7.70
N ILE A 61 21.16 -0.30 -6.96
CA ILE A 61 21.34 0.31 -5.64
C ILE A 61 21.39 1.85 -5.74
N GLN A 62 22.13 2.39 -6.71
CA GLN A 62 22.22 3.84 -6.90
C GLN A 62 20.87 4.43 -7.35
N LEU A 63 20.18 3.76 -8.27
CA LEU A 63 18.87 4.17 -8.76
C LEU A 63 17.86 4.32 -7.60
N ILE A 64 17.71 3.30 -6.75
CA ILE A 64 16.79 3.35 -5.62
C ILE A 64 17.17 4.48 -4.64
N LYS A 65 18.47 4.70 -4.39
CA LYS A 65 18.93 5.80 -3.53
C LYS A 65 18.54 7.17 -4.11
N SER A 66 18.76 7.38 -5.42
CA SER A 66 18.42 8.62 -6.11
C SER A 66 16.92 8.87 -6.12
N ILE A 67 16.11 7.85 -6.42
CA ILE A 67 14.64 7.94 -6.35
C ILE A 67 14.20 8.28 -4.93
N SER A 68 14.77 7.60 -3.93
CA SER A 68 14.42 7.84 -2.52
C SER A 68 14.68 9.27 -2.09
N GLN A 69 15.84 9.82 -2.46
CA GLN A 69 16.20 11.19 -2.12
C GLN A 69 15.19 12.20 -2.68
N GLN A 70 14.82 12.06 -3.96
CA GLN A 70 13.87 12.97 -4.60
C GLN A 70 12.44 12.82 -4.05
N LEU A 71 11.93 11.59 -4.02
CA LEU A 71 10.55 11.35 -3.60
C LEU A 71 10.32 11.55 -2.09
N THR A 72 11.34 11.34 -1.26
CA THR A 72 11.20 11.61 0.18
C THR A 72 11.13 13.11 0.47
N THR A 73 11.81 13.94 -0.33
CA THR A 73 11.69 15.40 -0.23
C THR A 73 10.31 15.90 -0.64
N GLU A 74 9.73 15.32 -1.69
CA GLU A 74 8.43 15.75 -2.23
C GLU A 74 7.22 15.16 -1.46
N PHE A 75 7.26 13.86 -1.16
CA PHE A 75 6.11 13.11 -0.65
C PHE A 75 6.32 12.53 0.77
N GLY A 76 7.50 12.73 1.36
CA GLY A 76 7.80 12.32 2.73
C GLY A 76 8.32 10.87 2.88
N SER A 77 8.42 10.43 4.13
CA SER A 77 9.16 9.22 4.54
C SER A 77 8.61 7.89 4.00
N GLY A 78 7.43 7.90 3.37
CA GLY A 78 6.84 6.77 2.68
C GLY A 78 7.70 6.24 1.53
N TYR A 79 8.58 7.07 0.95
CA TYR A 79 9.40 6.75 -0.23
C TYR A 79 10.89 6.58 0.09
N GLY A 80 11.20 6.18 1.33
CA GLY A 80 12.54 5.78 1.72
C GLY A 80 13.06 4.57 0.93
N VAL A 81 14.40 4.43 0.85
CA VAL A 81 15.11 3.32 0.16
C VAL A 81 14.50 1.96 0.47
N ARG A 82 14.17 1.70 1.74
CA ARG A 82 13.58 0.43 2.19
C ARG A 82 12.20 0.18 1.57
N ASN A 83 11.33 1.19 1.52
CA ASN A 83 10.00 1.02 0.95
C ASN A 83 10.06 0.85 -0.57
N LEU A 84 10.91 1.61 -1.26
CA LEU A 84 11.15 1.42 -2.69
C LEU A 84 11.71 0.04 -3.02
N ALA A 85 12.59 -0.50 -2.16
CA ALA A 85 13.04 -1.89 -2.29
C ALA A 85 11.88 -2.89 -2.14
N TYR A 86 10.97 -2.67 -1.18
CA TYR A 86 9.76 -3.50 -1.07
C TYR A 86 8.81 -3.36 -2.26
N PHE A 87 8.68 -2.16 -2.84
CA PHE A 87 7.86 -1.94 -4.03
C PHE A 87 8.41 -2.71 -5.22
N LYS A 88 9.73 -2.59 -5.46
CA LYS A 88 10.45 -3.39 -6.45
C LYS A 88 10.23 -4.89 -6.22
N GLN A 89 10.43 -5.34 -4.98
CA GLN A 89 10.26 -6.73 -4.60
C GLN A 89 8.82 -7.22 -4.88
N LEU A 90 7.81 -6.44 -4.48
CA LEU A 90 6.39 -6.74 -4.75
C LEU A 90 6.15 -7.03 -6.23
N TYR A 91 6.64 -6.18 -7.13
CA TYR A 91 6.50 -6.40 -8.57
C TYR A 91 7.25 -7.64 -9.05
N GLN A 92 8.44 -7.91 -8.53
CA GLN A 92 9.23 -9.09 -8.93
C GLN A 92 8.55 -10.41 -8.54
N TYR A 93 7.90 -10.49 -7.38
CA TYR A 93 7.15 -11.69 -6.97
C TYR A 93 5.77 -11.79 -7.65
N PHE A 94 5.14 -10.64 -7.91
CA PHE A 94 3.82 -10.58 -8.53
C PHE A 94 3.86 -9.71 -9.79
N PRO A 95 4.48 -10.17 -10.90
CA PRO A 95 4.58 -9.36 -12.12
C PRO A 95 3.25 -9.18 -12.85
N ASP A 96 2.25 -9.98 -12.51
CA ASP A 96 0.87 -9.84 -12.99
C ASP A 96 0.00 -9.20 -11.90
N TRP A 97 -0.53 -8.01 -12.21
CA TRP A 97 -1.42 -7.28 -11.30
C TRP A 97 -2.70 -8.05 -11.00
N GLU A 98 -3.26 -8.79 -11.96
CA GLU A 98 -4.53 -9.50 -11.76
C GLU A 98 -4.39 -10.56 -10.66
N ILE A 99 -3.25 -11.26 -10.61
CA ILE A 99 -2.95 -12.23 -9.54
C ILE A 99 -2.91 -11.52 -8.19
N LEU A 100 -2.23 -10.38 -8.09
CA LEU A 100 -2.13 -9.61 -6.84
C LEU A 100 -3.50 -9.03 -6.44
N HIS A 101 -4.28 -8.54 -7.40
CA HIS A 101 -5.61 -7.94 -7.19
C HIS A 101 -6.59 -8.91 -6.53
N THR A 102 -6.51 -10.22 -6.83
CA THR A 102 -7.34 -11.22 -6.13
C THR A 102 -7.06 -11.33 -4.62
N ARG A 103 -5.97 -10.72 -4.13
CA ARG A 103 -5.55 -10.77 -2.73
C ARG A 103 -5.62 -9.42 -2.02
N VAL A 104 -5.60 -8.29 -2.73
CA VAL A 104 -5.59 -6.94 -2.10
C VAL A 104 -6.85 -6.61 -1.32
N GLN A 105 -7.97 -7.30 -1.59
CA GLN A 105 -9.20 -7.18 -0.81
C GLN A 105 -9.04 -7.67 0.63
N ASN A 106 -8.12 -8.61 0.87
CA ASN A 106 -7.90 -9.21 2.19
C ASN A 106 -6.55 -8.83 2.81
N LEU A 107 -5.64 -8.26 2.03
CA LEU A 107 -4.27 -7.96 2.44
C LEU A 107 -4.00 -6.46 2.43
N SER A 108 -3.53 -5.94 3.56
CA SER A 108 -3.03 -4.57 3.64
C SER A 108 -1.58 -4.48 3.14
N TRP A 109 -1.11 -3.27 2.85
CA TRP A 109 0.32 -3.05 2.59
C TRP A 109 1.23 -3.57 3.72
N SER A 110 0.78 -3.49 4.98
CA SER A 110 1.52 -4.06 6.11
C SER A 110 1.59 -5.59 6.07
N HIS A 111 0.53 -6.27 5.63
CA HIS A 111 0.55 -7.72 5.41
C HIS A 111 1.55 -8.09 4.31
N LEU A 112 1.49 -7.40 3.16
CA LEU A 112 2.39 -7.65 2.04
C LEU A 112 3.85 -7.42 2.43
N ARG A 113 4.16 -6.33 3.14
CA ARG A 113 5.52 -6.09 3.68
C ARG A 113 5.99 -7.20 4.62
N CYS A 114 5.09 -7.81 5.39
CA CYS A 114 5.44 -8.92 6.27
C CYS A 114 5.86 -10.14 5.45
N ILE A 115 5.06 -10.51 4.44
CA ILE A 115 5.33 -11.64 3.53
C ILE A 115 6.67 -11.44 2.79
N LEU A 116 6.87 -10.26 2.19
CA LEU A 116 8.10 -9.92 1.46
C LEU A 116 9.37 -9.97 2.33
N ARG A 117 9.26 -9.88 3.66
CA ARG A 117 10.41 -10.02 4.57
C ARG A 117 10.81 -11.47 4.79
N VAL A 118 9.88 -12.41 4.68
CA VAL A 118 10.10 -13.84 4.97
C VAL A 118 10.72 -14.55 3.78
N GLU A 119 10.41 -14.15 2.55
CA GLU A 119 10.90 -14.79 1.31
C GLU A 119 12.35 -14.44 0.93
N ARG A 120 13.22 -14.20 1.93
CA ARG A 120 14.66 -13.92 1.71
C ARG A 120 15.47 -15.16 1.44
#